data_AF-A0A959THL2-F1
#
_entry.id   AF-A0A959THL2-F1
#
_cell.length_a   1.000
_cell.length_b   1.000
_cell.length_c   1.000
_cell.angle_alpha   90.00
_cell.angle_beta   90.00
_cell.angle_gamma   90.00
#
_symmetry.space_group_name_H-M   'P 1'
#
loop_
_entity.id
_entity.type
_entity.pdbx_description
1 polymer ?
#
loop_
_entity_poly.entity_id
_entity_poly.type
_entity_poly.pdbx_seq_one_letter_code
_entity_poly.pdbx_strand_id
1 'polypeptide(L)'
;MKKLLPFVFSIVAATALAQAPEAFSYQAVARDANGDPLAGTTITVMFALHQTTPMGAVLYVEQHNPTTNDLGLFQVEVGQGT
;
A
#
# COMPACT_ATOMS: atom_id res chain seq x y z
N MET A 1 46.61 -2.70 11.63
CA MET A 1 45.42 -1.83 11.47
C MET A 1 44.60 -2.09 10.19
N LYS A 2 45.17 -2.63 9.10
CA LYS A 2 44.43 -2.94 7.85
C LYS A 2 43.32 -4.00 7.96
N LYS A 3 43.35 -4.88 8.97
CA LYS A 3 42.35 -5.94 9.19
C LYS A 3 41.14 -5.51 10.03
N LEU A 4 41.18 -4.31 10.63
CA LEU A 4 40.10 -3.77 11.44
C LEU A 4 38.96 -3.24 10.55
N LEU A 5 39.31 -2.61 9.43
CA LEU A 5 38.35 -2.08 8.46
C LEU A 5 37.38 -3.13 7.90
N PRO A 6 37.82 -4.31 7.39
CA PRO A 6 36.88 -5.33 6.90
C PRO A 6 36.02 -5.95 8.03
N PHE A 7 36.53 -6.00 9.26
CA PHE A 7 35.79 -6.53 10.40
C PHE A 7 34.63 -5.59 10.80
N VAL A 8 34.89 -4.28 10.87
CA VAL A 8 33.86 -3.27 11.11
C VAL A 8 32.82 -3.28 9.99
N PHE A 9 33.25 -3.40 8.73
CA PHE A 9 32.33 -3.49 7.59
C PHE A 9 31.41 -4.72 7.66
N SER A 10 31.93 -5.87 8.11
CA SER A 10 31.15 -7.10 8.29
C SER A 10 30.07 -6.96 9.38
N ILE A 11 30.40 -6.28 10.49
CA ILE A 11 29.44 -6.02 11.58
C ILE A 11 28.31 -5.11 11.09
N VAL A 12 28.62 -4.05 10.34
CA VAL A 12 27.63 -3.13 9.78
C VAL A 12 26.73 -3.81 8.75
N ALA A 13 27.29 -4.69 7.92
CA ALA A 13 26.51 -5.47 6.97
C ALA A 13 25.54 -6.44 7.68
N ALA A 14 25.94 -7.02 8.80
CA ALA A 14 25.10 -7.94 9.59
C ALA A 14 23.92 -7.25 10.30
N THR A 15 23.97 -5.93 10.47
CA THR A 15 22.89 -5.14 11.11
C THR A 15 22.02 -4.37 10.12
N ALA A 16 22.27 -4.52 8.81
CA ALA A 16 21.46 -3.87 7.79
C ALA A 16 20.04 -4.47 7.76
N LEU A 17 19.03 -3.62 7.93
CA LEU A 17 17.63 -3.99 7.87
C LEU A 17 17.14 -3.86 6.42
N ALA A 18 16.72 -4.97 5.80
CA ALA A 18 16.19 -5.02 4.42
C ALA A 18 14.66 -5.13 4.41
N GLN A 19 13.97 -4.40 5.29
CA GLN A 19 12.52 -4.50 5.44
C GLN A 19 11.85 -3.91 4.19
N ALA A 20 10.89 -4.64 3.62
CA ALA A 20 10.04 -4.10 2.56
C ALA A 20 9.21 -2.93 3.11
N PRO A 21 8.81 -1.96 2.26
CA PRO A 21 7.88 -0.92 2.68
C PRO A 21 6.62 -1.53 3.29
N GLU A 22 6.15 -0.94 4.40
CA GLU A 22 4.98 -1.43 5.12
C GLU A 22 3.67 -1.15 4.37
N ALA A 23 3.71 -0.25 3.37
CA ALA A 23 2.57 0.11 2.54
C ALA A 23 3.00 0.48 1.11
N PHE A 24 2.03 0.51 0.20
CA PHE A 24 2.24 1.00 -1.17
C PHE A 24 1.14 1.97 -1.60
N SER A 25 1.50 2.97 -2.41
CA SER A 25 0.55 3.96 -2.92
C SER A 25 -0.38 3.36 -3.98
N TYR A 26 -1.68 3.61 -3.83
CA TYR A 26 -2.71 3.27 -4.82
C TYR A 26 -3.53 4.50 -5.16
N GLN A 27 -3.77 4.72 -6.45
CA GLN A 27 -4.58 5.82 -6.96
C GLN A 27 -5.58 5.29 -7.98
N ALA A 28 -6.84 5.74 -7.86
CA ALA A 28 -7.91 5.39 -8.80
C ALA A 28 -8.93 6.51 -8.92
N VAL A 29 -9.79 6.40 -9.94
CA VAL A 29 -10.88 7.33 -10.21
C VAL A 29 -12.21 6.62 -9.97
N ALA A 30 -13.01 7.14 -9.04
CA ALA A 30 -14.35 6.65 -8.77
C ALA A 30 -15.36 7.30 -9.73
N ARG A 31 -16.20 6.46 -10.36
CA ARG A 31 -17.26 6.87 -11.27
C ARG A 31 -18.58 6.22 -10.89
N ASP A 32 -19.69 6.86 -11.21
CA ASP A 32 -21.03 6.32 -11.02
C ASP A 32 -21.43 5.36 -12.16
N ALA A 33 -22.68 4.89 -12.15
CA ALA A 33 -23.21 3.97 -13.16
C ALA A 33 -23.37 4.61 -14.56
N ASN A 34 -23.42 5.94 -14.65
CA ASN A 34 -23.47 6.69 -15.91
C ASN A 34 -22.06 6.99 -16.45
N GLY A 35 -21.02 6.71 -15.66
CA GLY A 35 -19.63 7.01 -15.98
C GLY A 35 -19.16 8.40 -15.54
N ASP A 36 -20.00 9.16 -14.83
CA ASP A 36 -19.65 10.47 -14.32
C ASP A 36 -18.73 10.35 -13.09
N PRO A 37 -17.74 11.25 -12.90
CA PRO A 37 -16.89 11.20 -11.72
C PRO A 37 -17.69 11.43 -10.44
N LEU A 38 -17.43 10.60 -9.42
CA LEU A 38 -17.92 10.86 -8.07
C LEU A 38 -17.06 11.95 -7.44
N ALA A 39 -17.34 13.22 -7.73
CA ALA A 39 -16.55 14.36 -7.26
C ALA A 39 -16.84 14.72 -5.79
N GLY A 40 -15.81 15.09 -5.03
CA GLY A 40 -15.94 15.63 -3.66
C GLY A 40 -16.64 14.69 -2.67
N THR A 41 -16.65 13.39 -2.95
CA THR A 41 -17.48 12.41 -2.25
C THR A 41 -16.58 11.51 -1.40
N THR A 42 -16.92 11.36 -0.11
CA THR A 42 -16.30 10.34 0.74
C THR A 42 -16.82 8.96 0.33
N ILE A 43 -15.91 8.09 -0.08
CA ILE A 43 -16.22 6.73 -0.52
C ILE A 43 -15.62 5.72 0.45
N THR A 44 -16.12 4.48 0.44
CA THR A 44 -15.49 3.36 1.14
C THR A 44 -14.75 2.48 0.13
N VAL A 45 -13.47 2.23 0.36
CA VAL A 45 -12.62 1.38 -0.49
C VAL A 45 -12.11 0.24 0.37
N MET A 46 -12.30 -1.00 -0.09
CA MET A 46 -11.86 -2.20 0.60
C MET A 46 -10.84 -2.94 -0.26
N PHE A 47 -9.68 -3.25 0.32
CA PHE A 47 -8.66 -4.09 -0.31
C PHE A 47 -8.68 -5.47 0.35
N ALA A 48 -8.62 -6.54 -0.45
CA ALA A 48 -8.54 -7.91 0.03
C ALA A 48 -7.43 -8.67 -0.70
N LEU A 49 -6.58 -9.37 0.06
CA LEU A 49 -5.54 -10.24 -0.51
C LEU A 49 -5.99 -11.69 -0.46
N HIS A 50 -6.14 -12.29 -1.64
CA HIS A 50 -6.50 -13.69 -1.80
C HIS A 50 -5.24 -14.57 -1.94
N GLN A 51 -5.24 -15.71 -1.27
CA GLN A 51 -4.14 -16.69 -1.34
C GLN A 51 -4.20 -17.50 -2.63
N THR A 52 -3.07 -17.53 -3.36
CA THR A 52 -2.77 -18.41 -4.52
C THR A 52 -3.64 -18.19 -5.76
N THR A 53 -4.93 -17.89 -5.62
CA THR A 53 -5.87 -17.71 -6.72
C THR A 53 -6.80 -16.52 -6.45
N PRO A 54 -7.38 -15.89 -7.48
CA PRO A 54 -8.31 -14.76 -7.30
C PRO A 54 -9.56 -15.08 -6.47
N MET A 55 -9.93 -16.35 -6.34
CA MET A 55 -11.06 -16.82 -5.54
C MET A 55 -10.62 -17.61 -4.29
N GLY A 56 -9.33 -17.56 -3.95
CA GLY A 56 -8.77 -18.24 -2.79
C GLY A 56 -9.20 -17.61 -1.47
N ALA A 57 -8.76 -18.20 -0.36
CA ALA A 57 -8.99 -17.65 0.97
C ALA A 57 -8.45 -16.22 1.08
N VAL A 58 -9.23 -15.32 1.69
CA VAL A 58 -8.78 -13.96 2.01
C VAL A 58 -7.88 -14.02 3.24
N LEU A 59 -6.63 -13.58 3.10
CA LEU A 59 -5.65 -13.57 4.20
C LEU A 59 -5.52 -12.20 4.87
N TYR A 60 -5.93 -11.15 4.17
CA TYR A 60 -5.84 -9.78 4.63
C TYR A 60 -6.96 -8.97 4.02
N VAL A 61 -7.55 -8.10 4.83
CA VAL A 61 -8.55 -7.13 4.41
C VAL A 61 -8.28 -5.83 5.14
N GLU A 62 -8.42 -4.71 4.44
CA GLU A 62 -8.41 -3.39 5.04
C GLU A 62 -9.41 -2.48 4.36
N GLN A 63 -9.86 -1.46 5.10
CA GLN A 63 -10.78 -0.46 4.63
C GLN A 63 -10.16 0.94 4.71
N HIS A 64 -10.48 1.76 3.70
CA HIS A 64 -10.17 3.18 3.64
C HIS A 64 -11.43 4.00 3.35
N ASN A 65 -11.44 5.24 3.82
CA ASN A 65 -12.54 6.19 3.59
C ASN A 65 -12.06 7.52 2.97
N PRO A 66 -11.40 7.51 1.79
CA PRO A 66 -10.90 8.72 1.18
C PRO A 66 -12.03 9.59 0.61
N THR A 67 -11.78 10.89 0.51
CA THR A 67 -12.63 11.83 -0.22
C THR A 67 -12.01 12.09 -1.60
N THR A 68 -12.81 11.95 -2.64
CA THR A 68 -12.38 12.18 -4.03
C THR A 68 -12.23 13.67 -4.36
N ASN A 69 -11.41 13.99 -5.35
CA ASN A 69 -11.33 15.35 -5.92
C ASN A 69 -12.39 15.60 -7.02
N ASP A 70 -12.34 16.76 -7.68
CA ASP A 70 -13.29 17.15 -8.74
C ASP A 70 -13.31 16.21 -9.96
N LEU A 71 -12.24 15.42 -10.15
CA LEU A 71 -12.14 14.42 -11.21
C LEU A 71 -12.52 13.01 -10.73
N GLY A 72 -13.03 12.87 -9.50
CA GLY A 72 -13.32 11.58 -8.87
C GLY A 72 -12.06 10.81 -8.43
N LEU A 73 -10.88 11.42 -8.49
CA LEU A 73 -9.61 10.78 -8.12
C LEU A 73 -9.49 10.68 -6.59
N PHE A 74 -9.05 9.53 -6.11
CA PHE A 74 -8.62 9.34 -4.73
C PHE A 74 -7.25 8.65 -4.68
N GLN A 75 -6.54 8.84 -3.57
CA GLN A 75 -5.26 8.19 -3.29
C GLN A 75 -5.28 7.63 -1.87
N VAL A 76 -4.74 6.44 -1.69
CA VAL A 76 -4.60 5.73 -0.41
C VAL A 76 -3.26 5.01 -0.34
N GLU A 77 -2.78 4.73 0.86
CA GLU A 77 -1.62 3.88 1.10
C GLU A 77 -2.13 2.51 1.58
N VAL A 78 -2.06 1.51 0.70
CA VAL A 78 -2.54 0.15 1.00
C VAL A 78 -1.56 -0.50 1.98
N GLY A 79 -2.06 -0.95 3.14
CA GLY A 79 -1.28 -1.39 4.29
C GLY A 79 -1.46 -0.51 5.54
N GLN A 80 -2.10 0.65 5.41
CA GLN A 80 -2.35 1.62 6.49
C GLN A 80 -3.85 1.79 6.81
N GLY A 81 -4.72 0.96 6.23
CA GLY A 81 -6.15 0.96 6.50
C GLY A 81 -6.52 0.25 7.80
N THR A 82 -7.82 0.22 8.11
CA THR A 82 -8.39 -0.48 9.28
C THR A 82 -8.98 -1.84 8.93
#